data_AF-A0A848CH22-F1
#
_entry.id   AF-A0A848CH22-F1
#
_cell.length_a   1.000
_cell.length_b   1.000
_cell.length_c   1.000
_cell.angle_alpha   90.00
_cell.angle_beta   90.00
_cell.angle_gamma   90.00
#
_symmetry.space_group_name_H-M   'P 1'
#
loop_
_entity.id
_entity.type
_entity.pdbx_description
1 polymer ?
#
loop_
_entity_poly.entity_id
_entity_poly.type
_entity_poly.pdbx_seq_one_letter_code
_entity_poly.pdbx_strand_id
1 'polypeptide(L)'
;MPELNIASCDWNAYITLLRQQDALWARHRDNISLSSYLRCLEDARAVLSLPSWDELSHREATILLGLGTQYGPHGLLGSLRGAGIVKATFMQDIPEYRHIRIRIRDAILAAREAETIMDFIRCAQTAVDTIVRLPRFSMATATRLLTLARPDRAVSINGASKAGLARLTGRTQYWISEPRNYGMLLRWVYAQRWYQSPVPADAGEASLWRARAALLDVFAYDNSSPLTQA
;
A
#
# COMPACT_ATOMS: atom_id res chain seq x y z
N MET A 1 -21.83 -7.43 -8.20
CA MET A 1 -21.86 -6.99 -6.79
C MET A 1 -22.80 -5.80 -6.69
N PRO A 2 -23.61 -5.66 -5.63
CA PRO A 2 -24.26 -4.37 -5.37
C PRO A 2 -23.19 -3.28 -5.32
N GLU A 3 -23.50 -2.08 -5.78
CA GLU A 3 -22.56 -0.95 -5.75
C GLU A 3 -22.02 -0.76 -4.33
N LEU A 4 -20.74 -1.10 -4.12
CA LEU A 4 -20.03 -0.92 -2.87
C LEU A 4 -19.93 0.59 -2.58
N ASN A 5 -20.91 1.14 -1.88
CA ASN A 5 -20.85 2.52 -1.41
C ASN A 5 -20.01 2.62 -0.12
N ILE A 6 -18.71 2.36 -0.26
CA ILE A 6 -17.72 2.57 0.80
C ILE A 6 -17.68 4.05 1.24
N ALA A 7 -18.12 4.97 0.38
CA ALA A 7 -18.04 6.39 0.63
C ALA A 7 -19.00 6.89 1.74
N SER A 8 -19.99 6.08 2.13
CA SER A 8 -20.99 6.47 3.16
C SER A 8 -21.05 5.54 4.37
N CYS A 9 -20.24 4.47 4.38
CA CYS A 9 -20.30 3.46 5.43
C CYS A 9 -19.52 3.85 6.69
N ASP A 10 -20.01 3.40 7.84
CA ASP A 10 -19.30 3.48 9.11
C ASP A 10 -18.28 2.33 9.25
N TRP A 11 -17.57 2.27 10.38
CA TRP A 11 -16.60 1.22 10.65
C TRP A 11 -17.18 -0.19 10.59
N ASN A 12 -18.35 -0.40 11.18
CA ASN A 12 -18.98 -1.73 11.25
C ASN A 12 -19.32 -2.24 9.86
N ALA A 13 -19.88 -1.37 9.01
CA ALA A 13 -20.16 -1.69 7.63
C ALA A 13 -18.86 -1.90 6.82
N TYR A 14 -17.83 -1.07 7.01
CA TYR A 14 -16.53 -1.25 6.37
C TYR A 14 -15.89 -2.60 6.70
N ILE A 15 -15.89 -3.01 7.97
CA ILE A 15 -15.37 -4.31 8.42
C ILE A 15 -16.22 -5.47 7.90
N THR A 16 -17.55 -5.31 7.88
CA THR A 16 -18.45 -6.31 7.31
C THR A 16 -18.10 -6.57 5.84
N LEU A 17 -17.85 -5.50 5.06
CA LEU A 17 -17.44 -5.61 3.65
C LEU A 17 -16.07 -6.28 3.50
N LEU A 18 -15.09 -5.94 4.36
CA LEU A 18 -13.79 -6.63 4.37
C LEU A 18 -13.95 -8.13 4.64
N ARG A 19 -14.72 -8.51 5.67
CA ARG A 19 -14.98 -9.92 6.03
C ARG A 19 -15.74 -10.68 4.95
N GLN A 20 -16.69 -10.03 4.28
CA GLN A 20 -17.39 -10.62 3.13
C GLN A 20 -16.42 -10.90 1.98
N GLN A 21 -15.53 -9.95 1.67
CA GLN A 21 -14.53 -10.13 0.63
C GLN A 21 -13.52 -11.24 0.99
N ASP A 22 -13.08 -11.29 2.25
CA ASP A 22 -12.22 -12.35 2.78
C ASP A 22 -12.85 -13.74 2.63
N ALA A 23 -14.14 -13.86 3.00
CA ALA A 23 -14.90 -15.10 2.82
C ALA A 23 -15.08 -15.50 1.36
N LEU A 24 -15.18 -14.53 0.43
CA LEU A 24 -15.22 -14.81 -1.01
C LEU A 24 -13.86 -15.31 -1.51
N TRP A 25 -12.75 -14.71 -1.05
CA TRP A 25 -11.42 -15.20 -1.40
C TRP A 25 -11.15 -16.60 -0.89
N ALA A 26 -11.54 -16.93 0.34
CA ALA A 26 -11.40 -18.28 0.89
C ALA A 26 -12.05 -19.38 0.03
N ARG A 27 -13.04 -19.03 -0.81
CA ARG A 27 -13.72 -19.97 -1.73
C ARG A 27 -13.08 -20.06 -3.11
N HIS A 28 -12.29 -19.06 -3.51
CA HIS A 28 -11.90 -18.86 -4.91
C HIS A 28 -10.41 -18.57 -5.10
N ARG A 29 -9.65 -18.35 -4.03
CA ARG A 29 -8.23 -17.98 -4.07
C ARG A 29 -7.48 -18.68 -2.95
N ASP A 30 -6.54 -19.52 -3.34
CA ASP A 30 -5.61 -20.10 -2.39
C ASP A 30 -4.67 -19.00 -1.86
N ASN A 31 -4.47 -18.97 -0.53
CA ASN A 31 -3.45 -18.20 0.18
C ASN A 31 -3.61 -16.66 0.29
N ILE A 32 -4.77 -16.09 -0.06
CA ILE A 32 -5.06 -14.66 0.14
C ILE A 32 -6.17 -14.48 1.17
N SER A 33 -5.87 -13.71 2.21
CA SER A 33 -6.80 -13.35 3.27
C SER A 33 -6.47 -11.97 3.85
N LEU A 34 -7.35 -11.41 4.68
CA LEU A 34 -7.04 -10.23 5.50
C LEU A 34 -5.81 -10.47 6.39
N SER A 35 -5.66 -11.68 6.94
CA SER A 35 -4.47 -12.06 7.72
C SER A 35 -3.20 -12.03 6.87
N SER A 36 -3.27 -12.39 5.59
CA SER A 36 -2.15 -12.27 4.65
C SER A 36 -1.74 -10.80 4.43
N TYR A 37 -2.70 -9.88 4.35
CA TYR A 37 -2.42 -8.43 4.29
C TYR A 37 -1.72 -7.93 5.56
N LEU A 38 -2.24 -8.30 6.73
CA LEU A 38 -1.65 -7.90 8.02
C LEU A 38 -0.22 -8.44 8.16
N ARG A 39 0.02 -9.70 7.80
CA ARG A 39 1.37 -10.30 7.80
C ARG A 39 2.32 -9.57 6.85
N CYS A 40 1.87 -9.24 5.63
CA CYS A 40 2.67 -8.45 4.68
C CYS A 40 3.13 -7.11 5.27
N LEU A 41 2.22 -6.41 5.97
CA LEU A 41 2.50 -5.14 6.63
C LEU A 41 3.44 -5.29 7.83
N GLU A 42 3.25 -6.34 8.63
CA GLU A 42 4.10 -6.64 9.79
C GLU A 42 5.55 -6.94 9.37
N ASP A 43 5.73 -7.82 8.40
CA ASP A 43 7.06 -8.17 7.87
C ASP A 43 7.75 -6.93 7.25
N ALA A 44 7.00 -6.10 6.52
CA ALA A 44 7.55 -4.87 5.96
C ALA A 44 7.94 -3.85 7.04
N ARG A 45 7.18 -3.75 8.13
CA ARG A 45 7.49 -2.85 9.26
C ARG A 45 8.84 -3.17 9.89
N ALA A 46 9.23 -4.44 9.96
CA ALA A 46 10.54 -4.85 10.44
C ALA A 46 11.65 -4.24 9.56
N VAL A 47 11.52 -4.34 8.22
CA VAL A 47 12.49 -3.78 7.27
C VAL A 47 12.51 -2.25 7.29
N LEU A 48 11.34 -1.61 7.40
CA LEU A 48 11.21 -0.16 7.51
C LEU A 48 11.81 0.42 8.78
N SER A 49 12.04 -0.42 9.80
CA SER A 49 12.64 -0.02 11.08
C SER A 49 14.17 -0.12 11.07
N LEU A 50 14.78 -0.60 9.97
CA LEU A 50 16.23 -0.66 9.84
C LEU A 50 16.86 0.74 9.86
N PRO A 51 18.05 0.89 10.49
CA PRO A 51 18.75 2.17 10.59
C PRO A 51 19.29 2.66 9.24
N SER A 52 19.48 1.76 8.26
CA SER A 52 19.86 2.09 6.89
C SER A 52 19.29 1.04 5.92
N TRP A 53 19.19 1.44 4.64
CA TRP A 53 18.88 0.56 3.50
C TRP A 53 20.11 0.35 2.59
N ASP A 54 21.30 0.71 3.05
CA ASP A 54 22.53 0.56 2.26
C ASP A 54 22.88 -0.90 1.99
N GLU A 55 22.60 -1.78 2.94
CA GLU A 55 22.96 -3.20 2.88
C GLU A 55 21.73 -4.08 3.11
N LEU A 56 20.64 -3.79 2.40
CA LEU A 56 19.46 -4.66 2.42
C LEU A 56 19.86 -6.07 1.98
N SER A 57 19.56 -7.05 2.82
CA SER A 57 19.61 -8.45 2.43
C SER A 57 18.62 -8.73 1.31
N HIS A 58 18.86 -9.84 0.59
CA HIS A 58 17.94 -10.30 -0.45
C HIS A 58 16.50 -10.49 0.07
N ARG A 59 16.34 -10.98 1.31
CA ARG A 59 15.04 -11.16 1.96
C ARG A 59 14.35 -9.81 2.22
N GLU A 60 15.07 -8.83 2.77
CA GLU A 60 14.50 -7.51 3.09
C GLU A 60 14.07 -6.75 1.82
N ALA A 61 14.91 -6.77 0.79
CA ALA A 61 14.57 -6.22 -0.52
C ALA A 61 13.33 -6.92 -1.12
N THR A 62 13.24 -8.24 -0.96
CA THR A 62 12.10 -9.04 -1.43
C THR A 62 10.80 -8.65 -0.75
N ILE A 63 10.82 -8.44 0.58
CA ILE A 63 9.65 -8.01 1.36
C ILE A 63 9.19 -6.62 0.91
N LEU A 64 10.10 -5.64 0.85
CA LEU A 64 9.77 -4.26 0.43
C LEU A 64 9.16 -4.23 -0.98
N LEU A 65 9.75 -4.97 -1.91
CA LEU A 65 9.33 -4.97 -3.31
C LEU A 65 8.18 -5.93 -3.63
N GLY A 66 7.81 -6.81 -2.69
CA GLY A 66 6.77 -7.80 -2.88
C GLY A 66 7.11 -8.83 -3.96
N LEU A 67 8.30 -9.42 -3.88
CA LEU A 67 8.83 -10.30 -4.92
C LEU A 67 8.59 -11.78 -4.60
N GLY A 68 7.72 -12.43 -5.37
CA GLY A 68 7.44 -13.85 -5.19
C GLY A 68 6.79 -14.17 -3.83
N THR A 69 6.73 -15.46 -3.53
CA THR A 69 6.04 -16.02 -2.34
C THR A 69 6.98 -16.65 -1.32
N GLN A 70 8.29 -16.68 -1.59
CA GLN A 70 9.27 -17.41 -0.78
C GLN A 70 9.23 -17.03 0.71
N TYR A 71 8.97 -15.76 1.02
CA TYR A 71 8.95 -15.25 2.40
C TYR A 71 7.55 -14.94 2.93
N GLY A 72 6.52 -15.11 2.10
CA GLY A 72 5.14 -14.75 2.42
C GLY A 72 4.42 -14.05 1.27
N PRO A 73 3.15 -13.66 1.46
CA PRO A 73 2.30 -13.05 0.44
C PRO A 73 2.62 -11.56 0.22
N HIS A 74 3.90 -11.22 0.05
CA HIS A 74 4.34 -9.83 -0.03
C HIS A 74 3.94 -9.14 -1.34
N GLY A 75 3.47 -9.88 -2.35
CA GLY A 75 2.93 -9.29 -3.58
C GLY A 75 1.63 -8.48 -3.38
N LEU A 76 0.95 -8.64 -2.24
CA LEU A 76 -0.19 -7.80 -1.85
C LEU A 76 0.21 -6.32 -1.81
N LEU A 77 -0.73 -5.41 -2.06
CA LEU A 77 -0.45 -3.97 -2.21
C LEU A 77 0.42 -3.64 -3.44
N GLY A 78 0.43 -4.52 -4.45
CA GLY A 78 1.06 -4.33 -5.76
C GLY A 78 2.52 -4.78 -5.82
N SER A 79 2.76 -6.01 -6.30
CA SER A 79 4.10 -6.55 -6.53
C SER A 79 4.91 -5.73 -7.55
N LEU A 80 6.21 -5.57 -7.28
CA LEU A 80 7.17 -4.94 -8.21
C LEU A 80 7.99 -5.96 -9.01
N ARG A 81 7.50 -7.20 -9.17
CA ARG A 81 8.16 -8.28 -9.93
C ARG A 81 8.55 -7.87 -11.35
N GLY A 82 7.71 -7.08 -12.04
CA GLY A 82 7.97 -6.58 -13.39
C GLY A 82 8.91 -5.36 -13.46
N ALA A 83 9.27 -4.74 -12.34
CA ALA A 83 10.03 -3.49 -12.31
C ALA A 83 11.55 -3.76 -12.27
N GLY A 84 12.14 -4.16 -13.41
CA GLY A 84 13.54 -4.59 -13.52
C GLY A 84 14.57 -3.67 -12.84
N ILE A 85 14.57 -2.38 -13.19
CA ILE A 85 15.51 -1.39 -12.63
C ILE A 85 15.26 -1.14 -11.13
N VAL A 86 14.00 -1.11 -10.70
CA VAL A 86 13.66 -0.97 -9.27
C VAL A 86 14.21 -2.17 -8.49
N LYS A 87 14.02 -3.40 -8.99
CA LYS A 87 14.59 -4.60 -8.36
C LYS A 87 16.10 -4.54 -8.27
N ALA A 88 16.78 -4.20 -9.37
CA ALA A 88 18.23 -4.06 -9.38
C ALA A 88 18.70 -3.03 -8.34
N THR A 89 18.01 -1.89 -8.25
CA THR A 89 18.30 -0.83 -7.28
C THR A 89 18.20 -1.30 -5.83
N PHE A 90 17.33 -2.24 -5.50
CA PHE A 90 17.20 -2.74 -4.13
C PHE A 90 18.03 -3.98 -3.83
N MET A 91 18.41 -4.75 -4.85
CA MET A 91 19.07 -6.04 -4.69
C MET A 91 20.57 -6.03 -4.97
N GLN A 92 21.05 -5.07 -5.76
CA GLN A 92 22.45 -5.02 -6.15
C GLN A 92 23.23 -4.03 -5.28
N ASP A 93 24.45 -4.44 -4.97
CA ASP A 93 25.37 -3.64 -4.20
C ASP A 93 26.20 -2.74 -5.11
N ILE A 94 25.59 -1.63 -5.53
CA ILE A 94 26.17 -0.63 -6.43
C ILE A 94 26.08 0.75 -5.74
N PRO A 95 27.17 1.55 -5.68
CA PRO A 95 27.19 2.83 -4.97
C PRO A 95 26.06 3.78 -5.36
N GLU A 96 25.75 3.88 -6.66
CA GLU A 96 24.65 4.70 -7.18
C GLU A 96 23.29 4.22 -6.67
N TYR A 97 23.11 2.90 -6.56
CA TYR A 97 21.88 2.30 -6.06
C TYR A 97 21.72 2.50 -4.55
N ARG A 98 22.81 2.46 -3.77
CA ARG A 98 22.80 2.83 -2.35
C ARG A 98 22.30 4.26 -2.17
N HIS A 99 22.82 5.21 -2.94
CA HIS A 99 22.36 6.60 -2.87
C HIS A 99 20.87 6.74 -3.20
N ILE A 100 20.38 6.01 -4.19
CA ILE A 100 18.94 5.98 -4.50
C ILE A 100 18.14 5.38 -3.34
N ARG A 101 18.58 4.27 -2.73
CA ARG A 101 17.91 3.65 -1.58
C ARG A 101 17.83 4.59 -0.38
N ILE A 102 18.92 5.30 -0.05
CA ILE A 102 18.94 6.31 1.02
C ILE A 102 17.90 7.39 0.72
N ARG A 103 17.93 7.98 -0.48
CA ARG A 103 17.01 9.04 -0.87
C ARG A 103 15.53 8.60 -0.79
N ILE A 104 15.23 7.37 -1.20
CA ILE A 104 13.88 6.81 -1.08
C ILE A 104 13.53 6.62 0.39
N ARG A 105 14.41 6.00 1.19
CA ARG A 105 14.20 5.74 2.61
C ARG A 105 13.90 7.02 3.36
N ASP A 106 14.69 8.07 3.17
CA ASP A 106 14.54 9.35 3.88
C ASP A 106 13.19 9.99 3.57
N ALA A 107 12.76 9.95 2.31
CA ALA A 107 11.46 10.46 1.90
C ALA A 107 10.30 9.66 2.51
N ILE A 108 10.41 8.33 2.56
CA ILE A 108 9.42 7.46 3.21
C ILE A 108 9.42 7.67 4.73
N LEU A 109 10.58 7.82 5.36
CA LEU A 109 10.73 8.05 6.79
C LEU A 109 10.10 9.39 7.20
N ALA A 110 10.31 10.45 6.42
CA ALA A 110 9.65 11.73 6.67
C ALA A 110 8.10 11.63 6.64
N ALA A 111 7.55 10.77 5.80
CA ALA A 111 6.11 10.48 5.81
C ALA A 111 5.72 9.59 6.99
N ARG A 112 6.53 8.59 7.33
CA ARG A 112 6.29 7.70 8.47
C ARG A 112 6.17 8.46 9.79
N GLU A 113 7.12 9.35 10.04
CA GLU A 113 7.22 10.14 11.29
C GLU A 113 6.25 11.33 11.33
N ALA A 114 5.45 11.55 10.28
CA ALA A 114 4.46 12.61 10.30
C ALA A 114 3.39 12.36 11.37
N GLU A 115 3.28 13.27 12.33
CA GLU A 115 2.36 13.15 13.46
C GLU A 115 0.92 13.45 13.04
N THR A 116 0.72 14.53 12.28
CA THR A 116 -0.61 14.97 11.83
C THR A 116 -1.00 14.40 10.46
N ILE A 117 -2.30 14.37 10.18
CA ILE A 117 -2.81 14.01 8.85
C ILE A 117 -2.30 14.96 7.77
N MET A 118 -2.23 16.26 8.06
CA MET A 118 -1.80 17.28 7.09
C MET A 118 -0.30 17.17 6.80
N ASP A 119 0.52 16.94 7.81
CA ASP A 119 1.95 16.65 7.62
C ASP A 119 2.14 15.37 6.82
N PHE A 120 1.36 14.33 7.12
CA PHE A 120 1.43 13.10 6.35
C PHE A 120 1.13 13.33 4.88
N ILE A 121 0.06 14.07 4.54
CA ILE A 121 -0.27 14.37 3.14
C ILE A 121 0.88 15.11 2.45
N ARG A 122 1.47 16.11 3.11
CA ARG A 122 2.60 16.87 2.58
C ARG A 122 3.81 15.98 2.35
N CYS A 123 4.25 15.23 3.37
CA CYS A 123 5.40 14.34 3.28
C CYS A 123 5.17 13.20 2.26
N ALA A 124 3.97 12.63 2.22
CA ALA A 124 3.61 11.60 1.25
C ALA A 124 3.64 12.14 -0.19
N GLN A 125 3.16 13.37 -0.44
CA GLN A 125 3.28 14.03 -1.74
C GLN A 125 4.76 14.24 -2.12
N THR A 126 5.58 14.74 -1.19
CA THR A 126 7.03 14.89 -1.40
C THR A 126 7.71 13.56 -1.70
N ALA A 127 7.35 12.48 -1.00
CA ALA A 127 7.89 11.16 -1.23
C ALA A 127 7.48 10.60 -2.59
N VAL A 128 6.22 10.75 -2.98
CA VAL A 128 5.76 10.42 -4.34
C VAL A 128 6.58 11.18 -5.38
N ASP A 129 6.65 12.50 -5.29
CA ASP A 129 7.37 13.33 -6.26
C ASP A 129 8.86 12.99 -6.32
N THR A 130 9.47 12.67 -5.18
CA THR A 130 10.87 12.25 -5.08
C THR A 130 11.10 10.94 -5.81
N ILE A 131 10.25 9.94 -5.55
CA ILE A 131 10.43 8.58 -6.08
C ILE A 131 10.11 8.54 -7.57
N VAL A 132 9.02 9.16 -8.05
CA VAL A 132 8.63 9.10 -9.46
C VAL A 132 9.57 9.86 -10.40
N ARG A 133 10.39 10.79 -9.88
CA ARG A 133 11.44 11.48 -10.64
C ARG A 133 12.69 10.62 -10.85
N LEU A 134 12.82 9.51 -10.12
CA LEU A 134 13.93 8.59 -10.33
C LEU A 134 13.71 7.78 -11.62
N PRO A 135 14.76 7.51 -12.41
CA PRO A 135 14.63 6.77 -13.66
C PRO A 135 13.95 5.41 -13.46
N ARG A 136 12.85 5.17 -14.19
CA ARG A 136 12.07 3.91 -14.17
C ARG A 136 11.34 3.59 -12.85
N PHE A 137 11.31 4.53 -11.90
CA PHE A 137 10.41 4.45 -10.75
C PHE A 137 9.04 5.03 -11.12
N SER A 138 7.99 4.57 -10.44
CA SER A 138 6.61 4.94 -10.77
C SER A 138 5.76 5.12 -9.52
N MET A 139 4.52 5.57 -9.73
CA MET A 139 3.49 5.63 -8.68
C MET A 139 3.32 4.31 -7.94
N ALA A 140 3.42 3.18 -8.64
CA ALA A 140 3.32 1.86 -8.01
C ALA A 140 4.44 1.60 -7.00
N THR A 141 5.66 2.05 -7.30
CA THR A 141 6.77 1.93 -6.35
C THR A 141 6.59 2.88 -5.16
N ALA A 142 6.28 4.15 -5.43
CA ALA A 142 6.17 5.16 -4.40
C ALA A 142 5.05 4.86 -3.39
N THR A 143 3.85 4.61 -3.91
CA THR A 143 2.66 4.43 -3.07
C THR A 143 2.68 3.10 -2.32
N ARG A 144 3.24 2.03 -2.90
CA ARG A 144 3.50 0.78 -2.18
C ARG A 144 4.36 1.02 -0.94
N LEU A 145 5.54 1.63 -1.12
CA LEU A 145 6.47 1.86 -0.01
C LEU A 145 5.86 2.76 1.08
N LEU A 146 5.09 3.79 0.68
CA LEU A 146 4.34 4.62 1.62
C LEU A 146 3.28 3.84 2.38
N THR A 147 2.53 2.96 1.70
CA THR A 147 1.50 2.12 2.32
C THR A 147 2.10 1.12 3.29
N LEU A 148 3.27 0.53 2.99
CA LEU A 148 4.00 -0.31 3.93
C LEU A 148 4.43 0.50 5.17
N ALA A 149 4.86 1.75 4.99
CA ALA A 149 5.32 2.63 6.07
C ALA A 149 4.20 3.15 6.98
N ARG A 150 3.04 3.47 6.39
CA ARG A 150 1.87 4.04 7.09
C ARG A 150 0.59 3.41 6.58
N PRO A 151 0.33 2.13 6.90
CA PRO A 151 -0.87 1.44 6.39
C PRO A 151 -2.17 2.00 6.97
N ASP A 152 -2.09 2.74 8.07
CA ASP A 152 -3.19 3.51 8.63
C ASP A 152 -3.55 4.73 7.79
N ARG A 153 -2.65 5.24 6.95
CA ARG A 153 -2.82 6.51 6.22
C ARG A 153 -2.67 6.41 4.70
N ALA A 154 -1.76 5.59 4.18
CA ALA A 154 -1.45 5.54 2.74
C ALA A 154 -2.23 4.44 2.00
N VAL A 155 -2.52 4.71 0.74
CA VAL A 155 -3.16 3.77 -0.20
C VAL A 155 -2.17 3.43 -1.31
N SER A 156 -2.06 2.14 -1.64
CA SER A 156 -1.20 1.67 -2.73
C SER A 156 -1.94 1.77 -4.06
N ILE A 157 -1.31 2.39 -5.06
CA ILE A 157 -1.84 2.52 -6.41
C ILE A 157 -0.93 1.74 -7.37
N ASN A 158 -1.46 0.70 -7.98
CA ASN A 158 -0.76 -0.10 -8.97
C ASN A 158 -1.64 -0.32 -10.21
N GLY A 159 -1.08 -0.98 -11.23
CA GLY A 159 -1.77 -1.21 -12.50
C GLY A 159 -3.11 -1.94 -12.36
N ALA A 160 -3.25 -2.80 -11.36
CA ALA A 160 -4.46 -3.56 -11.11
C ALA A 160 -5.42 -2.87 -10.13
N SER A 161 -4.92 -2.09 -9.16
CA SER A 161 -5.79 -1.38 -8.19
C SER A 161 -6.40 -0.08 -8.75
N LYS A 162 -5.77 0.58 -9.74
CA LYS A 162 -6.23 1.89 -10.23
C LYS A 162 -7.68 1.90 -10.76
N ALA A 163 -8.14 0.79 -11.36
CA ALA A 163 -9.51 0.70 -11.89
C ALA A 163 -10.55 0.64 -10.77
N GLY A 164 -10.33 -0.17 -9.74
CA GLY A 164 -11.21 -0.23 -8.58
C GLY A 164 -11.18 1.05 -7.77
N LEU A 165 -9.99 1.65 -7.56
CA LEU A 165 -9.87 2.95 -6.88
C LEU A 165 -10.60 4.07 -7.65
N ALA A 166 -10.51 4.08 -8.98
CA ALA A 166 -11.26 5.01 -9.82
C ALA A 166 -12.78 4.87 -9.61
N ARG A 167 -13.28 3.63 -9.61
CA ARG A 167 -14.70 3.31 -9.33
C ARG A 167 -15.12 3.76 -7.93
N LEU A 168 -14.34 3.42 -6.90
CA LEU A 168 -14.66 3.76 -5.50
C LEU A 168 -14.71 5.27 -5.24
N THR A 169 -13.87 6.04 -5.94
CA THR A 169 -13.75 7.49 -5.74
C THR A 169 -14.58 8.33 -6.72
N GLY A 170 -15.20 7.69 -7.73
CA GLY A 170 -15.85 8.40 -8.83
C GLY A 170 -14.89 9.22 -9.69
N ARG A 171 -13.61 8.81 -9.77
CA ARG A 171 -12.54 9.47 -10.54
C ARG A 171 -12.12 8.62 -11.73
N THR A 172 -11.33 9.19 -12.64
CA THR A 172 -10.75 8.42 -13.75
C THR A 172 -9.48 7.70 -13.31
N GLN A 173 -9.12 6.60 -13.99
CA GLN A 173 -7.85 5.90 -13.72
C GLN A 173 -6.63 6.80 -13.94
N TYR A 174 -6.70 7.71 -14.92
CA TYR A 174 -5.67 8.72 -15.17
C TYR A 174 -5.52 9.63 -13.95
N TRP A 175 -6.64 10.14 -13.40
CA TRP A 175 -6.61 10.97 -12.21
C TRP A 175 -5.98 10.25 -11.01
N ILE A 176 -6.31 8.98 -10.79
CA ILE A 176 -5.76 8.15 -9.71
C ILE A 176 -4.25 7.91 -9.88
N SER A 177 -3.79 7.76 -11.12
CA SER A 177 -2.39 7.40 -11.41
C SER A 177 -1.45 8.62 -11.54
N GLU A 178 -1.97 9.83 -11.41
CA GLU A 178 -1.23 11.07 -11.60
C GLU A 178 -0.57 11.51 -10.26
N PRO A 179 0.77 11.59 -10.18
CA PRO A 179 1.50 11.90 -8.94
C PRO A 179 0.97 13.11 -8.15
N ARG A 180 0.68 14.23 -8.82
CA ARG A 180 0.18 15.46 -8.18
C ARG A 180 -1.19 15.29 -7.48
N ASN A 181 -1.93 14.24 -7.82
CA ASN A 181 -3.26 14.00 -7.24
C ASN A 181 -3.21 13.09 -6.00
N TYR A 182 -2.05 12.54 -5.63
CA TYR A 182 -1.97 11.59 -4.51
C TYR A 182 -2.48 12.20 -3.20
N GLY A 183 -2.06 13.42 -2.87
CA GLY A 183 -2.58 14.13 -1.69
C GLY A 183 -4.09 14.38 -1.72
N MET A 184 -4.71 14.52 -2.90
CA MET A 184 -6.17 14.63 -3.03
C MET A 184 -6.86 13.28 -2.80
N LEU A 185 -6.28 12.17 -3.26
CA LEU A 185 -6.78 10.83 -2.95
C LEU A 185 -6.76 10.59 -1.43
N LEU A 186 -5.65 10.92 -0.76
CA LEU A 186 -5.54 10.77 0.69
C LEU A 186 -6.59 11.62 1.44
N ARG A 187 -6.80 12.87 1.01
CA ARG A 187 -7.89 13.71 1.55
C ARG A 187 -9.26 13.07 1.39
N TRP A 188 -9.54 12.46 0.24
CA TRP A 188 -10.78 11.71 0.05
C TRP A 188 -10.88 10.57 1.06
N VAL A 189 -9.83 9.76 1.24
CA VAL A 189 -9.83 8.66 2.22
C VAL A 189 -10.12 9.16 3.64
N TYR A 190 -9.53 10.29 4.04
CA TYR A 190 -9.67 10.80 5.41
C TYR A 190 -11.01 11.50 5.67
N ALA A 191 -11.74 11.85 4.61
CA ALA A 191 -13.10 12.37 4.71
C ALA A 191 -14.14 11.26 4.95
N GLN A 192 -13.77 9.99 4.85
CA GLN A 192 -14.72 8.89 4.97
C GLN A 192 -15.09 8.60 6.43
N ARG A 193 -16.38 8.27 6.67
CA ARG A 193 -16.90 8.00 8.01
C ARG A 193 -16.21 6.80 8.68
N TRP A 194 -15.98 5.71 7.94
CA TRP A 194 -15.22 4.56 8.45
C TRP A 194 -13.78 4.92 8.83
N TYR A 195 -13.14 5.87 8.14
CA TYR A 195 -11.77 6.28 8.44
C TYR A 195 -11.69 7.11 9.73
N GLN A 196 -12.68 7.96 9.94
CA GLN A 196 -12.82 8.85 11.12
C GLN A 196 -13.33 8.13 12.36
N SER A 197 -13.72 6.87 12.24
CA SER A 197 -14.22 6.08 13.36
C SER A 197 -13.13 5.84 14.40
N PRO A 198 -13.47 5.79 15.71
CA PRO A 198 -12.51 5.54 16.77
C PRO A 198 -11.90 4.14 16.64
N VAL A 199 -10.77 3.93 17.32
CA VAL A 199 -10.14 2.61 17.39
C VAL A 199 -11.12 1.62 18.05
N PRO A 200 -11.40 0.46 17.43
CA PRO A 200 -12.24 -0.57 18.02
C PRO A 200 -11.65 -1.15 19.31
N ALA A 201 -12.50 -1.59 20.23
CA ALA A 201 -12.07 -2.25 21.46
C ALA A 201 -11.55 -3.68 21.22
N ASP A 202 -12.10 -4.38 20.23
CA ASP A 202 -11.63 -5.71 19.84
C ASP A 202 -10.22 -5.64 19.24
N ALA A 203 -9.31 -6.49 19.70
CA ALA A 203 -7.92 -6.48 19.29
C ALA A 203 -7.72 -6.86 17.82
N GLY A 204 -8.56 -7.75 17.28
CA GLY A 204 -8.54 -8.14 15.88
C GLY A 204 -8.95 -6.99 14.97
N GLU A 205 -10.07 -6.34 15.27
CA GLU A 205 -10.54 -5.15 14.56
C GLU A 205 -9.59 -3.96 14.73
N ALA A 206 -8.99 -3.77 15.89
CA ALA A 206 -7.97 -2.73 16.10
C ALA A 206 -6.75 -2.93 15.18
N SER A 207 -6.38 -4.17 14.88
CA SER A 207 -5.29 -4.47 13.94
C SER A 207 -5.68 -4.10 12.50
N LEU A 208 -6.91 -4.38 12.09
CA LEU A 208 -7.45 -3.93 10.81
C LEU A 208 -7.56 -2.41 10.75
N TRP A 209 -7.95 -1.76 11.86
CA TRP A 209 -8.05 -0.30 11.95
C TRP A 209 -6.70 0.38 11.74
N ARG A 210 -5.61 -0.20 12.27
CA ARG A 210 -4.23 0.27 12.03
C ARG A 210 -3.76 0.07 10.58
N ALA A 211 -4.50 -0.67 9.77
CA ALA A 211 -4.23 -0.88 8.35
C ALA A 211 -5.35 -0.34 7.43
N ARG A 212 -6.31 0.42 7.97
CA ARG A 212 -7.58 0.74 7.28
C ARG A 212 -7.43 1.46 5.95
N ALA A 213 -6.40 2.29 5.76
CA ALA A 213 -6.17 2.92 4.47
C ALA A 213 -5.59 1.92 3.47
N ALA A 214 -4.60 1.12 3.87
CA ALA A 214 -4.00 0.08 3.06
C ALA A 214 -5.03 -0.95 2.59
N LEU A 215 -5.98 -1.31 3.47
CA LEU A 215 -7.02 -2.29 3.18
C LEU A 215 -8.07 -1.81 2.16
N LEU A 216 -8.06 -0.55 1.72
CA LEU A 216 -8.81 -0.16 0.52
C LEU A 216 -8.40 -0.96 -0.72
N ASP A 217 -7.16 -1.46 -0.74
CA ASP A 217 -6.65 -2.37 -1.76
C ASP A 217 -7.55 -3.61 -1.93
N VAL A 218 -8.13 -4.13 -0.84
CA VAL A 218 -9.06 -5.28 -0.83
C VAL A 218 -10.26 -5.07 -1.78
N PHE A 219 -10.74 -3.83 -1.85
CA PHE A 219 -11.90 -3.44 -2.67
C PHE A 219 -11.52 -2.96 -4.07
N ALA A 220 -10.23 -2.67 -4.28
CA ALA A 220 -9.73 -2.17 -5.55
C ALA A 220 -9.58 -3.28 -6.61
N TYR A 221 -9.51 -4.54 -6.17
CA TYR A 221 -9.48 -5.70 -7.08
C TYR A 221 -10.88 -6.20 -7.36
N ASP A 222 -11.21 -6.28 -8.65
CA ASP A 222 -12.41 -7.00 -9.06
C ASP A 222 -12.23 -8.51 -8.84
N ASN A 223 -13.30 -9.22 -8.51
CA ASN A 223 -13.23 -10.68 -8.25
C ASN A 223 -12.75 -11.47 -9.47
N SER A 224 -12.88 -10.88 -10.67
CA SER A 224 -12.43 -11.42 -11.95
C SER A 224 -10.98 -11.10 -12.30
N SER A 225 -10.32 -10.18 -11.58
CA SER A 225 -8.93 -9.83 -11.87
C SER A 225 -8.03 -10.88 -11.24
N PRO A 226 -7.28 -11.70 -12.02
CA PRO A 226 -6.25 -12.53 -11.44
C PRO A 226 -5.26 -11.57 -10.78
N LEU A 227 -5.23 -11.55 -9.45
CA LEU A 227 -4.04 -11.10 -8.74
C LEU A 227 -2.93 -11.97 -9.32
N THR A 228 -2.13 -11.35 -10.17
CA THR A 228 -1.11 -12.04 -10.95
C THR A 228 -0.32 -12.83 -9.93
N GLN A 229 -0.34 -14.16 -10.10
CA GLN A 229 0.12 -15.16 -9.13
C GLN A 229 1.27 -14.59 -8.31
N ALA A 230 1.02 -14.52 -6.99
CA ALA A 230 1.98 -14.08 -6.00
C ALA A 230 3.38 -14.66 -6.27
#